data_AF-A0A067PHB6-F1
#
_entry.id   AF-A0A067PHB6-F1
#
_cell.length_a   1.000
_cell.length_b   1.000
_cell.length_c   1.000
_cell.angle_alpha   90.00
_cell.angle_beta   90.00
_cell.angle_gamma   90.00
#
_symmetry.space_group_name_H-M   'P 1'
#
loop_
_entity.id
_entity.type
_entity.pdbx_description
1 polymer ?
#
loop_
_entity_poly.entity_id
_entity_poly.type
_entity_poly.pdbx_seq_one_letter_code
_entity_poly.pdbx_strand_id
1 'polypeptide(L)'
;MTDSSDLAKAMLETQQVNYCSLSSIAFLIWDICITFGDEVNYIWRQSNRSPTKWLFLFTRYVSVVGQMIRFLRSLGFFWTPPIPGSTCHPWFVVQSLWTALLVTAVELIFGVRVYALYQSSRWIRNLLLFIFASNFLVVIITFAVMLPKFQYNDNCFPLTSANSLESLRIWTLIHTA
;
A
#
# COMPACT_ATOMS: atom_id res chain seq x y z
N MET A 1 16.63 23.83 22.81
CA MET A 1 15.86 24.66 21.86
C MET A 1 15.56 23.79 20.65
N THR A 2 14.57 22.90 20.78
CA THR A 2 13.97 22.24 19.63
C THR A 2 13.19 23.33 18.91
N ASP A 3 13.62 23.62 17.69
CA ASP A 3 13.42 24.91 17.06
C ASP A 3 11.95 25.07 16.63
N SER A 4 11.39 26.26 16.83
CA SER A 4 10.09 26.66 16.27
C SER A 4 9.96 26.32 14.77
N SER A 5 11.09 26.27 14.05
CA SER A 5 11.15 25.84 12.66
C SER A 5 10.82 24.35 12.46
N ASP A 6 11.17 23.46 13.39
CA ASP A 6 10.92 22.01 13.27
C ASP A 6 9.43 21.69 13.51
N LEU A 7 8.79 22.42 14.42
CA LEU A 7 7.34 22.33 14.62
C LEU A 7 6.58 22.81 13.38
N ALA A 8 7.01 23.92 12.78
CA ALA A 8 6.40 24.43 11.55
C ALA A 8 6.54 23.45 10.36
N LYS A 9 7.72 22.83 10.20
CA LYS A 9 7.94 21.78 9.18
C LYS A 9 6.99 20.59 9.38
N ALA A 10 6.90 20.06 10.60
CA ALA A 10 6.05 18.90 10.90
C ALA A 10 4.55 19.18 10.63
N MET A 11 4.08 20.40 10.91
CA MET A 11 2.71 20.81 10.58
C MET A 11 2.46 20.88 9.08
N LEU A 12 3.39 21.48 8.32
CA LEU A 12 3.28 21.57 6.86
C LEU A 12 3.29 20.19 6.19
N GLU A 13 4.18 19.29 6.62
CA GLU A 13 4.24 17.92 6.12
C GLU A 13 2.91 17.17 6.34
N THR A 14 2.34 17.29 7.54
CA THR A 14 1.04 16.68 7.86
C THR A 14 -0.07 17.22 6.96
N GLN A 15 -0.08 18.54 6.75
CA GLN A 15 -1.09 19.19 5.93
C GLN A 15 -0.97 18.80 4.45
N GLN A 16 0.25 18.72 3.91
CA GLN A 16 0.51 18.24 2.56
C GLN A 16 0.03 16.80 2.36
N VAL A 17 0.34 15.90 3.30
CA VAL A 17 -0.13 14.51 3.25
C VAL A 17 -1.66 14.43 3.25
N ASN A 18 -2.34 15.30 3.99
CA ASN A 18 -3.79 15.35 4.02
C ASN A 18 -4.40 15.80 2.69
N TYR A 19 -3.86 16.85 2.08
CA TYR A 19 -4.34 17.29 0.77
C TYR A 19 -4.07 16.26 -0.33
N CYS A 20 -2.89 15.64 -0.33
CA CYS A 20 -2.57 14.56 -1.27
C CYS A 20 -3.49 13.35 -1.07
N SER A 21 -3.80 13.00 0.18
CA SER A 21 -4.71 11.90 0.51
C SER A 21 -6.13 12.18 0.05
N LEU A 22 -6.65 13.39 0.29
CA LEU A 22 -7.95 13.84 -0.19
C LEU A 22 -8.06 13.80 -1.71
N SER A 23 -7.05 14.36 -2.39
CA SER A 23 -6.97 14.36 -3.84
C SER A 23 -6.98 12.94 -4.40
N SER A 24 -6.16 12.05 -3.82
CA SER A 24 -6.11 10.63 -4.20
C SER A 24 -7.45 9.93 -4.03
N ILE A 25 -8.16 10.13 -2.92
CA ILE A 25 -9.49 9.55 -2.69
C ILE A 25 -10.49 10.09 -3.71
N ALA A 26 -10.50 11.40 -3.95
CA ALA A 26 -11.40 12.02 -4.91
C ALA A 26 -11.20 11.45 -6.32
N PHE A 27 -9.95 11.31 -6.77
CA PHE A 27 -9.63 10.70 -8.06
C PHE A 27 -10.05 9.22 -8.14
N LEU A 28 -9.83 8.44 -7.08
CA LEU A 28 -10.23 7.03 -7.06
C LEU A 28 -11.76 6.87 -7.10
N ILE A 29 -12.49 7.69 -6.35
CA ILE A 29 -13.96 7.69 -6.38
C ILE A 29 -14.46 8.11 -7.76
N TRP A 30 -13.89 9.17 -8.33
CA TRP A 30 -14.22 9.63 -9.67
C TRP A 30 -14.04 8.52 -10.72
N ASP A 31 -12.90 7.85 -10.71
CA ASP A 31 -12.57 6.74 -11.61
C ASP A 31 -13.59 5.58 -11.48
N ILE A 32 -14.02 5.26 -10.25
CA ILE A 32 -15.08 4.27 -10.00
C ILE A 32 -16.41 4.73 -10.59
N CYS A 33 -16.82 5.97 -10.33
CA CYS A 33 -18.12 6.48 -10.79
C CYS A 33 -18.25 6.44 -12.32
N ILE A 34 -17.22 6.85 -13.06
CA ILE A 34 -17.28 6.90 -14.53
C ILE A 34 -17.31 5.52 -15.18
N THR A 35 -16.69 4.52 -14.55
CA THR A 35 -16.59 3.16 -15.09
C THR A 35 -17.63 2.21 -14.53
N PHE A 36 -18.36 2.60 -13.47
CA PHE A 36 -19.37 1.77 -12.81
C PHE A 36 -20.46 1.28 -13.78
N GLY A 37 -20.86 2.11 -14.73
CA GLY A 37 -21.85 1.74 -15.76
C GLY A 37 -21.39 0.54 -16.60
N ASP A 38 -20.11 0.53 -16.99
CA ASP A 38 -19.53 -0.58 -17.74
C ASP A 38 -19.27 -1.79 -16.83
N GLU A 39 -18.85 -1.57 -15.59
CA GLU A 39 -18.65 -2.67 -14.62
C GLU A 39 -19.91 -3.51 -14.45
N VAL A 40 -21.07 -2.87 -14.21
CA VAL A 40 -22.34 -3.58 -13.99
C VAL A 40 -22.74 -4.39 -15.21
N ASN A 41 -22.49 -3.88 -16.41
CA ASN A 41 -22.85 -4.56 -17.65
C ASN A 41 -21.90 -5.73 -17.99
N TYR A 42 -20.59 -5.57 -17.77
CA TYR A 42 -19.58 -6.54 -18.22
C TYR A 42 -19.06 -7.45 -17.12
N ILE A 43 -18.83 -6.93 -15.92
CA ILE A 43 -18.18 -7.65 -14.82
C ILE A 43 -19.19 -8.33 -13.93
N TRP A 44 -20.29 -7.64 -13.58
CA TRP A 44 -21.30 -8.22 -12.68
C TRP A 44 -22.06 -9.37 -13.33
N ARG A 45 -22.33 -9.29 -14.65
CA ARG A 45 -22.92 -10.37 -15.45
C ARG A 45 -21.98 -11.56 -15.69
N GLN A 46 -20.68 -11.41 -15.46
CA GLN A 46 -19.73 -12.50 -15.65
C GLN A 46 -19.91 -13.57 -14.55
N SER A 47 -19.77 -14.84 -14.93
CA SER A 47 -19.92 -15.99 -14.02
C SER A 47 -19.08 -15.84 -12.76
N ASN A 48 -19.69 -16.09 -11.60
CA ASN A 48 -19.08 -15.96 -10.28
C ASN A 48 -17.89 -16.91 -10.03
N ARG A 49 -17.61 -17.83 -10.97
CA ARG A 49 -16.46 -18.75 -10.89
C ARG A 49 -15.15 -18.15 -11.40
N SER A 50 -15.15 -16.97 -12.03
CA SER A 50 -13.91 -16.34 -12.51
C SER A 50 -13.16 -15.66 -11.36
N PRO A 51 -11.97 -16.13 -10.96
CA PRO A 51 -11.19 -15.50 -9.88
C PRO A 51 -10.76 -14.07 -10.25
N THR A 52 -10.62 -13.77 -11.55
CA THR A 52 -10.26 -12.45 -12.06
C THR A 52 -11.31 -11.38 -11.72
N LYS A 53 -12.60 -11.75 -11.65
CA LYS A 53 -13.68 -10.86 -11.23
C LYS A 53 -13.48 -10.39 -9.78
N TRP A 54 -13.24 -11.35 -8.89
CA TRP A 54 -13.03 -11.08 -7.47
C TRP A 54 -11.74 -10.30 -7.22
N LEU A 55 -10.65 -10.62 -7.91
CA LEU A 55 -9.40 -9.87 -7.85
C LEU A 55 -9.58 -8.41 -8.28
N PHE A 56 -10.31 -8.17 -9.36
CA PHE A 56 -10.57 -6.82 -9.86
C PHE A 56 -11.46 -6.00 -8.92
N LEU A 57 -12.54 -6.58 -8.40
CA LEU A 57 -13.38 -5.92 -7.41
C LEU A 57 -12.62 -5.69 -6.10
N PHE A 58 -11.80 -6.66 -5.67
CA PHE A 58 -10.97 -6.53 -4.49
C PHE A 58 -10.04 -5.33 -4.62
N THR A 59 -9.20 -5.26 -5.66
CA THR A 59 -8.21 -4.17 -5.78
C THR A 59 -8.85 -2.78 -5.78
N ARG A 60 -10.01 -2.63 -6.43
CA ARG A 60 -10.67 -1.33 -6.55
C ARG A 60 -11.33 -0.85 -5.27
N TYR A 61 -12.23 -1.67 -4.71
CA TYR A 61 -13.03 -1.26 -3.55
C TYR A 61 -12.20 -1.28 -2.25
N VAL A 62 -11.28 -2.24 -2.11
CA VAL A 62 -10.42 -2.36 -0.92
C VAL A 62 -9.37 -1.24 -0.89
N SER A 63 -8.87 -0.80 -2.06
CA SER A 63 -7.97 0.37 -2.12
C SER A 63 -8.65 1.64 -1.59
N VAL A 64 -9.89 1.92 -2.04
CA VAL A 64 -10.64 3.09 -1.57
C VAL A 64 -10.94 3.02 -0.09
N VAL A 65 -11.41 1.87 0.40
CA VAL A 65 -11.69 1.68 1.83
C VAL A 65 -10.42 1.89 2.66
N GLY A 66 -9.29 1.33 2.22
CA GLY A 66 -8.00 1.52 2.91
C GLY A 66 -7.56 2.98 2.96
N GLN A 67 -7.68 3.69 1.84
CA GLN A 67 -7.31 5.10 1.76
C GLN A 67 -8.24 5.98 2.62
N MET A 68 -9.54 5.67 2.64
CA MET A 68 -10.53 6.35 3.48
C MET A 68 -10.24 6.16 4.97
N ILE A 69 -9.92 4.93 5.40
CA ILE A 69 -9.55 4.64 6.80
C ILE A 69 -8.32 5.45 7.23
N ARG A 70 -7.29 5.52 6.38
CA ARG A 70 -6.08 6.33 6.65
C ARG A 70 -6.41 7.81 6.78
N PHE A 71 -7.27 8.32 5.89
CA PHE A 71 -7.67 9.71 5.90
C PHE A 71 -8.49 10.06 7.15
N LEU A 72 -9.47 9.23 7.52
CA LEU A 72 -10.27 9.39 8.74
C LEU A 72 -9.41 9.39 10.01
N ARG A 73 -8.36 8.54 10.04
CA ARG A 73 -7.37 8.59 11.12
C ARG A 73 -6.63 9.92 11.15
N SER A 74 -6.23 10.45 9.99
CA SER A 74 -5.52 11.73 9.92
C SER A 74 -6.36 12.91 10.42
N LEU A 75 -7.69 12.81 10.30
CA LEU A 75 -8.63 13.75 10.88
C LEU A 75 -8.85 13.57 12.40
N GLY A 76 -8.22 12.57 13.03
CA GLY A 76 -8.36 12.28 14.46
C GLY A 76 -9.66 11.57 14.85
N PHE A 77 -10.40 10.98 13.89
CA PHE A 77 -11.70 10.36 14.16
C PHE A 77 -11.60 9.10 15.04
N PHE A 78 -10.55 8.28 14.83
CA PHE A 78 -10.38 7.03 15.57
C PHE A 78 -9.59 7.19 16.88
N TRP A 79 -8.58 8.07 16.88
CA TRP A 79 -7.66 8.25 18.01
C TRP A 79 -7.17 9.70 18.06
N THR A 80 -7.26 10.33 19.22
CA THR A 80 -6.65 11.63 19.51
C THR A 80 -5.33 11.41 20.26
N PRO A 81 -4.23 12.14 19.93
CA PRO A 81 -2.97 12.02 20.67
C PRO A 81 -3.13 12.36 22.15
N PRO A 82 -2.33 11.78 23.07
CA PRO A 82 -1.24 10.83 22.84
C PRO A 82 -1.71 9.36 22.74
N ILE A 83 -1.17 8.62 21.76
CA ILE A 83 -1.52 7.21 21.53
C ILE A 83 -0.46 6.33 22.17
N PRO A 84 -0.83 5.32 23.00
CA PRO A 84 0.14 4.41 23.57
C PRO A 84 0.88 3.61 22.47
N GLY A 85 2.19 3.45 22.61
CA GLY A 85 3.04 2.76 21.63
C GLY A 85 2.61 1.31 21.34
N SER A 86 1.92 0.65 22.27
CA SER A 86 1.33 -0.69 22.10
C SER A 86 0.24 -0.74 21.05
N THR A 87 -0.41 0.38 20.71
CA THR A 87 -1.42 0.48 19.64
C THR A 87 -0.79 0.94 18.32
N CYS A 88 0.31 1.70 18.36
CA CYS A 88 1.02 2.16 17.16
C CYS A 88 1.63 1.01 16.35
N HIS A 89 2.29 0.06 17.02
CA HIS A 89 2.94 -1.08 16.36
C HIS A 89 1.96 -1.98 15.58
N PRO A 90 0.88 -2.53 16.17
CA PRO A 90 -0.06 -3.37 15.44
C PRO A 90 -0.76 -2.59 14.31
N TRP A 91 -1.02 -1.29 14.51
CA TRP A 91 -1.57 -0.47 13.44
C TRP A 91 -0.65 -0.40 12.22
N PHE A 92 0.64 -0.10 12.43
CA PHE A 92 1.61 -0.01 11.34
C PHE A 92 1.73 -1.35 10.60
N VAL A 93 1.71 -2.47 11.35
CA VAL A 93 1.70 -3.82 10.76
C VAL A 93 0.46 -4.04 9.91
N VAL A 94 -0.74 -3.75 10.43
CA VAL A 94 -2.01 -3.89 9.68
C VAL A 94 -2.00 -3.02 8.43
N GLN A 95 -1.56 -1.77 8.55
CA GLN A 95 -1.48 -0.82 7.42
C GLN A 95 -0.51 -1.33 6.33
N SER A 96 0.62 -1.90 6.75
CA SER A 96 1.62 -2.48 5.85
C SER A 96 1.09 -3.72 5.16
N LEU A 97 0.50 -4.65 5.91
CA LEU A 97 -0.12 -5.87 5.38
C LEU A 97 -1.24 -5.55 4.39
N TRP A 98 -2.08 -4.56 4.69
CA TRP A 98 -3.12 -4.10 3.78
C TRP A 98 -2.56 -3.62 2.44
N THR A 99 -1.49 -2.83 2.49
CA THR A 99 -0.82 -2.33 1.28
C THR A 99 -0.19 -3.47 0.49
N ALA A 100 0.49 -4.39 1.18
CA ALA A 100 1.12 -5.56 0.57
C ALA A 100 0.08 -6.43 -0.15
N LEU A 101 -1.07 -6.69 0.48
CA LEU A 101 -2.18 -7.44 -0.13
C LEU A 101 -2.70 -6.77 -1.41
N LEU A 102 -2.86 -5.45 -1.40
CA LEU A 102 -3.29 -4.69 -2.59
C LEU A 102 -2.25 -4.76 -3.71
N VAL A 103 -0.97 -4.58 -3.39
CA VAL A 103 0.13 -4.67 -4.36
C VAL A 103 0.18 -6.06 -4.97
N THR A 104 0.16 -7.12 -4.16
CA THR A 104 0.13 -8.51 -4.62
C THR A 104 -1.06 -8.78 -5.55
N ALA A 105 -2.25 -8.28 -5.22
CA ALA A 105 -3.43 -8.44 -6.08
C ALA A 105 -3.25 -7.73 -7.43
N VAL A 106 -2.66 -6.53 -7.46
CA VAL A 106 -2.35 -5.80 -8.68
C VAL A 106 -1.30 -6.54 -9.54
N GLU A 107 -0.24 -7.06 -8.92
CA GLU A 107 0.78 -7.87 -9.60
C GLU A 107 0.20 -9.12 -10.25
N LEU A 108 -0.73 -9.80 -9.56
CA LEU A 108 -1.43 -10.96 -10.13
C LEU A 108 -2.26 -10.57 -11.35
N ILE A 109 -2.99 -9.45 -11.30
CA ILE A 109 -3.79 -8.95 -12.44
C ILE A 109 -2.86 -8.64 -13.63
N PHE A 110 -1.75 -7.94 -13.39
CA PHE A 110 -0.77 -7.67 -14.44
C PHE A 110 -0.16 -8.94 -15.01
N GLY A 111 0.22 -9.90 -14.15
CA GLY A 111 0.76 -11.19 -14.57
C GLY A 111 -0.21 -11.96 -15.47
N VAL A 112 -1.50 -12.03 -15.09
CA VAL A 112 -2.53 -12.68 -15.91
C VAL A 112 -2.71 -11.98 -17.26
N ARG A 113 -2.71 -10.64 -17.29
CA ARG A 113 -2.83 -9.87 -18.53
C ARG A 113 -1.64 -10.06 -19.47
N VAL A 114 -0.42 -10.04 -18.94
CA VAL A 114 0.79 -10.31 -19.72
C VAL A 114 0.77 -11.75 -20.26
N TYR A 115 0.37 -12.71 -19.43
CA TYR A 115 0.27 -14.11 -19.85
C TYR A 115 -0.74 -14.31 -21.00
N ALA A 116 -1.88 -13.62 -20.95
CA ALA A 116 -2.88 -13.64 -22.01
C ALA A 116 -2.37 -12.99 -23.31
N LEU A 117 -1.65 -11.87 -23.21
CA LEU A 117 -1.09 -11.17 -24.37
C LEU A 117 -0.04 -12.01 -25.11
N TYR A 118 0.76 -12.78 -24.38
CA TYR A 118 1.82 -13.62 -24.94
C TYR A 118 1.38 -15.05 -25.29
N GLN A 119 0.11 -15.22 -25.68
CA GLN A 119 -0.48 -16.49 -26.12
C GLN A 119 -0.18 -17.69 -25.19
N SER A 120 -0.21 -17.47 -23.89
CA SER A 120 -0.17 -18.56 -22.90
C SER A 120 1.12 -19.42 -22.94
N SER A 121 2.24 -18.90 -23.47
CA SER A 121 3.52 -19.62 -23.51
C SER A 121 3.99 -20.02 -22.11
N ARG A 122 4.33 -21.31 -21.93
CA ARG A 122 4.75 -21.87 -20.63
C ARG A 122 6.03 -21.21 -20.10
N TRP A 123 6.90 -20.74 -20.98
CA TRP A 123 8.13 -20.04 -20.60
C TRP A 123 7.82 -18.73 -19.88
N ILE A 124 6.88 -17.95 -20.41
CA ILE A 124 6.47 -16.64 -19.87
C ILE A 124 5.74 -16.81 -18.55
N ARG A 125 4.93 -17.87 -18.42
CA ARG A 125 4.32 -18.22 -17.12
C ARG A 125 5.38 -18.46 -16.04
N ASN A 126 6.40 -19.26 -16.35
CA ASN A 126 7.44 -19.58 -15.37
C ASN A 126 8.28 -18.34 -15.04
N LEU A 127 8.57 -17.48 -16.02
CA LEU A 127 9.25 -16.19 -15.81
C LEU A 127 8.43 -15.27 -14.89
N LEU A 128 7.13 -15.11 -15.16
CA LEU A 128 6.24 -14.30 -14.34
C LEU A 128 6.12 -14.84 -12.91
N LEU A 129 6.02 -16.16 -12.74
CA LEU A 129 6.01 -16.79 -11.42
C LEU A 129 7.33 -16.59 -10.67
N PHE A 130 8.47 -16.65 -11.37
CA PHE A 130 9.77 -16.39 -10.79
C PHE A 130 9.90 -14.95 -10.29
N ILE A 131 9.49 -13.97 -11.11
CA ILE A 131 9.49 -12.55 -10.75
C ILE A 131 8.55 -12.28 -9.57
N PHE A 132 7.36 -12.89 -9.59
CA PHE A 132 6.41 -12.75 -8.49
C PHE A 132 6.96 -13.34 -7.18
N ALA A 133 7.56 -14.54 -7.24
CA ALA A 133 8.14 -15.19 -6.07
C ALA A 133 9.34 -14.41 -5.52
N SER A 134 10.21 -13.87 -6.39
CA SER A 134 11.34 -13.06 -5.96
C SER A 134 10.87 -11.77 -5.30
N ASN A 135 9.90 -11.06 -5.87
CA ASN A 135 9.32 -9.86 -5.29
C ASN A 135 8.67 -10.13 -3.92
N PHE A 136 7.91 -11.22 -3.81
CA PHE A 136 7.26 -11.58 -2.55
C PHE A 136 8.27 -11.92 -1.45
N LEU A 137 9.33 -12.67 -1.79
CA LEU A 137 10.42 -12.99 -0.87
C LEU A 137 11.15 -11.72 -0.38
N VAL A 138 11.41 -10.81 -1.32
CA VAL A 138 12.02 -9.50 -1.09
C VAL A 138 11.21 -8.67 -0.09
N VAL A 139 9.89 -8.59 -0.29
CA VAL A 139 9.00 -7.85 0.62
C VAL A 139 8.99 -8.47 2.02
N ILE A 140 8.93 -9.80 2.13
CA ILE A 140 8.93 -10.50 3.43
C ILE A 140 10.23 -10.23 4.18
N ILE A 141 11.39 -10.36 3.52
CA ILE A 141 12.70 -10.13 4.15
C ILE A 141 12.81 -8.69 4.64
N THR A 142 12.41 -7.72 3.81
CA THR A 142 12.43 -6.30 4.18
C THR A 142 11.56 -6.06 5.40
N PHE A 143 10.34 -6.58 5.40
CA PHE A 143 9.41 -6.38 6.51
C PHE A 143 9.94 -7.02 7.80
N ALA A 144 10.47 -8.25 7.73
CA ALA A 144 11.03 -8.95 8.87
C ALA A 144 12.25 -8.24 9.48
N VAL A 145 13.11 -7.65 8.65
CA VAL A 145 14.33 -6.94 9.12
C VAL A 145 14.02 -5.54 9.63
N MET A 146 13.06 -4.84 9.01
CA MET A 146 12.79 -3.42 9.28
C MET A 146 11.82 -3.22 10.43
N LEU A 147 10.79 -4.07 10.57
CA LEU A 147 9.83 -3.99 11.68
C LEU A 147 10.47 -3.86 13.08
N PRO A 148 11.44 -4.70 13.48
CA PRO A 148 12.01 -4.61 14.84
C PRO A 148 12.87 -3.36 15.05
N LYS A 149 13.27 -2.66 13.99
CA LYS A 149 14.13 -1.48 14.05
C LYS A 149 13.36 -0.16 14.18
N PHE A 150 12.05 -0.16 13.96
CA PHE A 150 11.24 1.06 14.04
C PHE A 150 10.94 1.44 15.48
N GLN A 151 11.30 2.68 15.83
CA GLN A 151 10.78 3.33 17.02
C GLN A 151 9.58 4.20 16.62
N TYR A 152 8.59 4.38 17.49
CA TYR A 152 7.39 5.15 17.19
C TYR A 152 7.30 6.37 18.12
N ASN A 153 6.97 7.54 17.57
CA ASN A 153 6.67 8.73 18.35
C ASN A 153 5.22 8.72 18.88
N ASP A 154 4.83 9.67 19.73
CA ASP A 154 3.48 9.78 20.35
C ASP A 154 2.33 9.94 19.32
N ASN A 155 2.68 10.37 18.11
CA ASN A 155 1.79 10.48 16.95
C ASN A 155 1.80 9.21 16.07
N CYS A 156 2.37 8.10 16.56
CA CYS A 156 2.62 6.85 15.85
C CYS A 156 3.43 7.00 14.54
N PHE A 157 4.23 8.05 14.39
CA PHE A 157 5.14 8.17 13.27
C PHE A 157 6.37 7.29 13.49
N PRO A 158 6.77 6.47 12.49
CA PRO A 158 8.00 5.69 12.58
C PRO A 158 9.20 6.65 12.57
N LEU A 159 9.95 6.67 13.65
CA LEU A 159 11.24 7.33 13.77
C LEU A 159 12.31 6.40 13.20
N THR A 160 12.85 6.80 12.07
CA THR A 160 13.95 6.12 11.38
C THR A 160 15.25 6.46 12.10
N SER A 161 15.78 5.52 12.89
CA SER A 161 17.14 5.60 13.43
C SER A 161 18.17 5.63 12.29
N ALA A 162 19.30 6.34 12.45
CA ALA A 162 20.36 6.44 11.43
C ALA A 162 20.81 5.07 10.88
N ASN A 163 20.75 4.02 11.70
CA ASN A 163 21.10 2.64 11.31
C ASN A 163 20.09 1.98 10.36
N SER A 164 18.83 2.45 10.36
CA SER A 164 17.76 1.93 9.49
C SER A 164 17.81 2.53 8.08
N LEU A 165 18.29 3.78 7.94
CA LEU A 165 18.57 4.44 6.67
C LEU A 165 19.71 3.77 5.90
N GLU A 166 20.79 3.40 6.60
CA GLU A 166 21.90 2.62 6.03
C GLU A 166 21.41 1.25 5.53
N SER A 167 20.59 0.55 6.32
CA SER A 167 20.02 -0.73 5.86
C SER A 167 19.07 -0.60 4.68
N LEU A 168 18.25 0.47 4.61
CA LEU A 168 17.40 0.76 3.45
C LEU A 168 18.20 1.08 2.21
N ARG A 169 19.27 1.89 2.34
CA ARG A 169 20.18 2.23 1.25
C ARG A 169 20.83 0.99 0.64
N ILE A 170 21.33 0.09 1.49
CA ILE A 170 21.91 -1.18 1.06
C ILE A 170 20.86 -2.02 0.33
N TRP A 171 19.64 -2.07 0.85
CA TRP A 171 18.53 -2.81 0.23
C TRP A 171 18.10 -2.23 -1.13
N THR A 172 18.02 -0.91 -1.25
CA THR A 172 17.69 -0.24 -2.51
C THR A 172 18.80 -0.39 -3.55
N LEU A 173 20.08 -0.35 -3.13
CA LEU A 173 21.23 -0.54 -4.02
C LEU A 173 21.30 -1.97 -4.57
N ILE A 174 20.96 -2.97 -3.75
CA ILE A 174 20.86 -4.38 -4.17
C ILE A 174 19.69 -4.60 -5.14
N HIS A 175 18.62 -3.81 -5.05
CA HIS A 175 17.47 -3.92 -5.96
C HIS A 175 17.71 -3.21 -7.30
N THR A 176 18.52 -2.15 -7.34
CA THR A 176 18.84 -1.39 -8.56
C THR A 176 20.06 -1.91 -9.33
N ALA A 177 20.80 -2.88 -8.80
CA ALA A 177 21.97 -3.51 -9.42
C ALA A 177 21.60 -4.88 -10.01
#